data_AF-A0A075MUV0-F1
#
_entry.id   AF-A0A075MUV0-F1
#
_cell.length_a   1.000
_cell.length_b   1.000
_cell.length_c   1.000
_cell.angle_alpha   90.00
_cell.angle_beta   90.00
_cell.angle_gamma   90.00
#
_symmetry.space_group_name_H-M   'P 1'
#
loop_
_entity.id
_entity.type
_entity.pdbx_description
1 polymer ?
#
loop_
_entity_poly.entity_id
_entity_poly.type
_entity_poly.pdbx_seq_one_letter_code
_entity_poly.pdbx_strand_id
1 'polypeptide(L)'
;MSYRINFDEPIPDLIERLKREHRQLESKLAAVESADTVNEQSIRILEELSEPIIRHAVEEEARVLRVIMHEAKEQSRESIKIAQEHNWIADFIKKTIPKLSSMPQQQAKQEVTQFILDLRQHFSEEEEIMFPLALKASSVKK
;
A
#
# COMPACT_ATOMS: atom_id res chain seq x y z
N MET A 1 -12.67 -11.55 12.60
CA MET A 1 -11.82 -11.08 13.72
C MET A 1 -11.53 -9.60 13.49
N SER A 2 -11.70 -8.72 14.49
CA SER A 2 -11.36 -7.30 14.34
C SER A 2 -9.84 -7.14 14.35
N TYR A 3 -9.24 -6.74 13.23
CA TYR A 3 -7.84 -6.33 13.19
C TYR A 3 -7.62 -5.14 14.14
N ARG A 4 -6.51 -5.14 14.88
CA ARG A 4 -6.11 -4.07 15.81
C ARG A 4 -4.67 -3.69 15.53
N ILE A 5 -4.42 -2.39 15.38
CA ILE A 5 -3.08 -1.84 15.21
C ILE A 5 -2.29 -2.06 16.51
N ASN A 6 -1.10 -2.64 16.41
CA ASN A 6 -0.24 -2.94 17.57
C ASN A 6 0.69 -1.76 17.90
N PHE A 7 0.21 -0.78 18.67
CA PHE A 7 0.98 0.43 19.01
C PHE A 7 2.27 0.16 19.80
N ASP A 8 2.46 -1.03 20.37
CA ASP A 8 3.63 -1.41 21.17
C ASP A 8 4.79 -1.98 20.33
N GLU A 9 4.55 -2.31 19.06
CA GLU A 9 5.62 -2.78 18.16
C GLU A 9 6.66 -1.68 17.90
N PRO A 10 7.97 -1.91 18.09
CA PRO A 10 8.99 -0.92 17.76
C PRO A 10 8.96 -0.52 16.29
N ILE A 11 9.18 0.77 16.00
CA ILE A 11 9.17 1.31 14.62
C ILE A 11 10.11 0.55 13.66
N PRO A 12 11.34 0.15 14.06
CA PRO A 12 12.18 -0.67 13.19
C PRO A 12 11.55 -2.02 12.84
N ASP A 13 10.95 -2.70 13.81
CA ASP A 13 10.33 -4.02 13.62
C ASP A 13 9.08 -3.93 12.75
N LEU A 14 8.26 -2.88 12.99
CA LEU A 14 7.10 -2.53 12.19
C LEU A 14 7.50 -2.31 10.72
N ILE A 15 8.51 -1.48 10.45
CA ILE A 15 8.95 -1.20 9.07
C ILE A 15 9.45 -2.45 8.38
N GLU A 16 10.22 -3.30 9.06
CA GLU A 16 10.65 -4.57 8.47
C GLU A 16 9.48 -5.52 8.18
N ARG A 17 8.41 -5.46 8.99
CA ARG A 17 7.17 -6.18 8.71
C ARG A 17 6.43 -5.59 7.51
N LEU A 18 6.24 -4.28 7.44
CA LEU A 18 5.57 -3.62 6.32
C LEU A 18 6.27 -3.92 4.99
N LYS A 19 7.62 -3.86 4.95
CA LYS A 19 8.40 -4.29 3.78
C LYS A 19 8.18 -5.76 3.39
N ARG A 20 7.99 -6.66 4.37
CA ARG A 20 7.63 -8.06 4.08
C ARG A 20 6.23 -8.14 3.49
N GLU A 21 5.29 -7.33 3.95
CA GLU A 21 3.94 -7.24 3.41
C GLU A 21 3.97 -6.72 1.96
N HIS A 22 4.75 -5.68 1.63
CA HIS A 22 4.98 -5.26 0.24
C HIS A 22 5.38 -6.43 -0.66
N ARG A 23 6.41 -7.18 -0.26
CA ARG A 23 6.88 -8.35 -1.03
C ARG A 23 5.81 -9.44 -1.19
N GLN A 24 4.99 -9.66 -0.16
CA GLN A 24 3.90 -10.63 -0.22
C GLN A 24 2.78 -10.17 -1.15
N LEU A 25 2.39 -8.89 -1.10
CA LEU A 25 1.42 -8.29 -2.01
C LEU A 25 1.91 -8.36 -3.44
N GLU A 26 3.15 -7.96 -3.69
CA GLU A 26 3.81 -7.97 -4.99
C GLU A 26 3.79 -9.36 -5.65
N SER A 27 4.09 -10.41 -4.88
CA SER A 27 4.06 -11.79 -5.40
C SER A 27 2.68 -12.21 -5.91
N LYS A 28 1.60 -11.69 -5.30
CA LYS A 28 0.22 -11.98 -5.70
C LYS A 28 -0.22 -11.09 -6.86
N LEU A 29 0.21 -9.82 -6.89
CA LEU A 29 -0.06 -8.90 -7.99
C LEU A 29 0.60 -9.37 -9.30
N ALA A 30 1.80 -9.94 -9.23
CA ALA A 30 2.48 -10.53 -10.39
C ALA A 30 1.65 -11.64 -11.07
N ALA A 31 0.90 -12.43 -10.31
CA ALA A 31 0.00 -13.44 -10.86
C ALA A 31 -1.14 -12.80 -11.67
N VAL A 32 -1.71 -11.69 -11.18
CA VAL A 32 -2.75 -10.92 -11.88
C VAL A 32 -2.21 -10.25 -13.13
N GLU A 33 -1.00 -9.68 -13.05
CA GLU A 33 -0.34 -9.01 -14.17
C GLU A 33 -0.01 -9.98 -15.32
N SER A 34 0.46 -11.19 -14.98
CA SER A 34 0.83 -12.22 -15.97
C SER A 34 -0.36 -12.80 -16.76
N ALA A 35 -1.59 -12.57 -16.33
CA ALA A 35 -2.77 -13.06 -17.02
C ALA A 35 -3.03 -12.28 -18.32
N ASP A 36 -3.29 -12.97 -19.43
CA ASP A 36 -3.57 -12.33 -20.73
C ASP A 36 -4.85 -11.48 -20.72
N THR A 37 -5.80 -11.83 -19.86
CA THR A 37 -7.11 -11.17 -19.73
C THR A 37 -7.48 -10.95 -18.26
N VAL A 38 -8.35 -9.97 -18.01
CA VAL A 38 -8.94 -9.76 -16.68
C VAL A 38 -10.17 -10.65 -16.60
N ASN A 39 -9.97 -11.84 -16.04
CA ASN A 39 -11.00 -12.84 -15.83
C ASN A 39 -11.45 -12.88 -14.36
N GLU A 40 -12.42 -13.73 -14.03
CA GLU A 40 -12.93 -13.86 -12.66
C GLU A 40 -11.83 -14.20 -11.64
N GLN A 41 -10.79 -14.94 -12.04
CA GLN A 41 -9.70 -15.29 -11.14
C GLN A 41 -8.85 -14.06 -10.80
N SER A 42 -8.54 -13.23 -11.79
CA SER A 42 -7.84 -11.96 -11.60
C SER A 42 -8.62 -11.04 -10.67
N ILE A 43 -9.94 -10.93 -10.87
CA ILE A 43 -10.83 -10.11 -10.02
C ILE A 43 -10.87 -10.65 -8.59
N ARG A 44 -11.04 -11.97 -8.40
CA ARG A 44 -11.03 -12.61 -7.08
C ARG A 44 -9.72 -12.34 -6.33
N ILE A 45 -8.57 -12.43 -6.99
CA ILE A 45 -7.28 -12.13 -6.36
C ILE A 45 -7.24 -10.66 -5.91
N LEU A 46 -7.67 -9.72 -6.74
CA LEU A 46 -7.71 -8.29 -6.37
C LEU A 46 -8.67 -8.02 -5.20
N GLU A 47 -9.82 -8.70 -5.16
CA GLU A 47 -10.77 -8.62 -4.04
C GLU A 47 -10.16 -9.20 -2.74
N GLU A 48 -9.48 -10.34 -2.82
CA GLU A 48 -8.77 -10.95 -1.67
C GLU A 48 -7.63 -10.07 -1.15
N LEU A 49 -6.97 -9.32 -2.03
CA LEU A 49 -5.91 -8.38 -1.70
C LEU A 49 -6.42 -7.05 -1.12
N SER A 50 -7.68 -6.72 -1.35
CA SER A 50 -8.25 -5.42 -1.01
C SER A 50 -8.17 -5.12 0.49
N GLU A 51 -8.59 -6.05 1.34
CA GLU A 51 -8.55 -5.86 2.79
C GLU A 51 -7.11 -5.78 3.34
N PRO A 52 -6.17 -6.67 2.97
CA PRO A 52 -4.77 -6.55 3.33
C PRO A 52 -4.15 -5.19 2.95
N ILE A 53 -4.35 -4.71 1.72
CA ILE A 53 -3.81 -3.43 1.25
C ILE A 53 -4.35 -2.26 2.08
N ILE A 54 -5.65 -2.23 2.34
CA ILE A 54 -6.25 -1.14 3.13
C ILE A 54 -5.77 -1.16 4.58
N ARG A 55 -5.62 -2.35 5.18
CA ARG A 55 -5.11 -2.46 6.55
C ARG A 55 -3.66 -2.00 6.65
N HIS A 56 -2.85 -2.32 5.65
CA HIS A 56 -1.46 -1.90 5.53
C HIS A 56 -1.35 -0.36 5.53
N ALA A 57 -2.03 0.29 4.59
CA ALA A 57 -2.09 1.75 4.46
C ALA A 57 -2.54 2.46 5.76
N VAL A 58 -3.57 1.91 6.43
CA VAL A 58 -4.05 2.44 7.71
C VAL A 58 -3.00 2.32 8.82
N GLU A 59 -2.23 1.24 8.85
CA GLU A 59 -1.16 1.05 9.84
C GLU A 59 -0.01 2.03 9.59
N GLU A 60 0.37 2.28 8.34
CA GLU A 60 1.38 3.26 7.96
C GLU A 60 0.99 4.67 8.40
N GLU A 61 -0.24 5.10 8.10
CA GLU A 61 -0.74 6.40 8.55
C GLU A 61 -0.75 6.52 10.08
N ALA A 62 -1.25 5.49 10.77
CA ALA A 62 -1.43 5.51 12.22
C ALA A 62 -0.11 5.44 13.00
N ARG A 63 0.94 4.85 12.40
CA ARG A 63 2.20 4.54 13.09
C ARG A 63 3.38 5.26 12.46
N VAL A 64 3.64 5.01 11.18
CA VAL A 64 4.82 5.51 10.45
C VAL A 64 4.69 7.02 10.25
N LEU A 65 3.62 7.47 9.59
CA LEU A 65 3.38 8.89 9.34
C LEU A 65 3.22 9.64 10.65
N ARG A 66 2.53 9.06 11.64
CA ARG A 66 2.40 9.67 12.98
C ARG A 66 3.75 9.98 13.61
N VAL A 67 4.71 9.05 13.59
CA VAL A 67 6.05 9.28 14.13
C VAL A 67 6.78 10.38 13.37
N ILE A 68 6.70 10.38 12.03
CA ILE A 68 7.28 11.43 11.19
C ILE A 68 6.70 12.80 11.55
N MET A 69 5.37 12.89 11.71
CA MET A 69 4.68 14.14 12.02
C MET A 69 5.01 14.69 13.42
N HIS A 70 5.28 13.81 14.38
CA HIS A 70 5.66 14.23 15.74
C HIS A 70 7.13 14.62 15.85
N GLU A 71 8.03 13.87 15.21
CA GLU A 71 9.47 13.95 15.50
C GLU A 71 10.28 14.55 14.34
N ALA A 72 9.71 14.64 13.13
CA ALA A 72 10.37 15.14 11.92
C ALA A 72 9.45 15.98 11.03
N LYS A 73 8.54 16.75 11.62
CA LYS A 73 7.50 17.54 10.91
C LYS A 73 8.03 18.38 9.75
N GLU A 74 9.16 19.08 9.93
CA GLU A 74 9.74 19.94 8.88
C GLU A 74 10.24 19.16 7.65
N GLN A 75 10.50 17.86 7.81
CA GLN A 75 10.90 16.94 6.73
C GLN A 75 9.72 16.11 6.18
N SER A 76 8.51 16.26 6.73
CA SER A 76 7.36 15.37 6.47
C SER A 76 6.67 15.58 5.12
N ARG A 77 6.97 16.65 4.38
CA ARG A 77 6.22 17.07 3.19
C ARG A 77 6.06 15.95 2.17
N GLU A 78 7.12 15.19 1.90
CA GLU A 78 7.07 14.11 0.91
C GLU A 78 6.30 12.90 1.44
N SER A 79 6.53 12.52 2.71
CA SER A 79 5.77 11.43 3.35
C SER A 79 4.27 11.70 3.41
N ILE A 80 3.86 12.96 3.56
CA ILE A 80 2.44 13.34 3.49
C ILE A 80 1.86 13.08 2.09
N LYS A 81 2.61 13.39 1.02
CA LYS A 81 2.13 13.13 -0.35
C LYS A 81 2.00 11.64 -0.62
N ILE A 82 3.01 10.86 -0.23
CA ILE A 82 2.99 9.40 -0.40
C ILE A 82 1.76 8.82 0.32
N ALA A 83 1.53 9.19 1.58
CA ALA A 83 0.33 8.74 2.30
C ALA A 83 -1.00 9.23 1.67
N GLN A 84 -1.01 10.35 0.94
CA GLN A 84 -2.22 10.80 0.24
C GLN A 84 -2.59 9.87 -0.93
N GLU A 85 -1.65 9.12 -1.50
CA GLU A 85 -1.87 8.17 -2.59
C GLU A 85 -2.72 6.98 -2.14
N HIS A 86 -2.77 6.68 -0.84
CA HIS A 86 -3.69 5.70 -0.27
C HIS A 86 -5.15 5.96 -0.64
N ASN A 87 -5.54 7.23 -0.85
CA ASN A 87 -6.88 7.57 -1.31
C ASN A 87 -7.16 7.01 -2.71
N TRP A 88 -6.19 7.11 -3.61
CA TRP A 88 -6.31 6.55 -4.96
C TRP A 88 -6.33 5.02 -4.92
N ILE A 89 -5.51 4.38 -4.08
CA ILE A 89 -5.52 2.93 -3.87
C ILE A 89 -6.91 2.47 -3.39
N ALA A 90 -7.45 3.16 -2.38
CA ALA A 90 -8.76 2.87 -1.83
C ALA A 90 -9.89 3.11 -2.85
N ASP A 91 -9.75 4.12 -3.69
CA ASP A 91 -10.70 4.39 -4.77
C ASP A 91 -10.68 3.30 -5.84
N PHE A 92 -9.50 2.83 -6.26
CA PHE A 92 -9.41 1.71 -7.19
C PHE A 92 -10.10 0.46 -6.61
N ILE A 93 -9.79 0.12 -5.36
CA ILE A 93 -10.37 -1.02 -4.67
C ILE A 93 -11.90 -0.92 -4.59
N LYS A 94 -12.44 0.22 -4.17
CA LYS A 94 -13.87 0.38 -3.91
C LYS A 94 -14.69 0.64 -5.16
N LYS A 95 -14.12 1.31 -6.16
CA LYS A 95 -14.87 1.86 -7.31
C LYS A 95 -14.53 1.16 -8.62
N THR A 96 -13.30 0.66 -8.78
CA THR A 96 -12.82 0.09 -10.05
C THR A 96 -12.94 -1.43 -10.05
N ILE A 97 -12.44 -2.14 -9.03
CA ILE A 97 -12.53 -3.60 -8.94
C ILE A 97 -13.95 -4.13 -9.22
N PRO A 98 -15.03 -3.60 -8.58
CA PRO A 98 -16.38 -4.12 -8.78
C PRO A 98 -16.93 -3.96 -10.21
N LYS A 99 -16.29 -3.11 -11.02
CA LYS A 99 -16.71 -2.79 -12.39
C LYS A 99 -15.90 -3.54 -13.45
N LEU A 100 -14.78 -4.16 -13.09
CA LEU A 100 -13.85 -4.80 -14.04
C LEU A 100 -14.54 -5.84 -14.93
N SER A 101 -15.47 -6.63 -14.38
CA SER A 101 -16.22 -7.66 -15.13
C SER A 101 -17.15 -7.09 -16.21
N SER A 102 -17.54 -5.82 -16.08
CA SER A 102 -18.42 -5.11 -17.01
C SER A 102 -17.68 -4.25 -18.04
N MET A 103 -16.37 -4.08 -17.87
CA MET A 103 -15.54 -3.28 -18.77
C MET A 103 -15.14 -4.07 -20.03
N PRO A 104 -14.91 -3.38 -21.17
CA PRO A 104 -14.20 -3.98 -22.29
C PRO A 104 -12.86 -4.56 -21.84
N GLN A 105 -12.53 -5.78 -22.27
CA GLN A 105 -11.35 -6.52 -21.78
C GLN A 105 -10.04 -5.74 -21.91
N GLN A 106 -9.84 -5.01 -23.01
CA GLN A 106 -8.67 -4.17 -23.21
C GLN A 106 -8.59 -3.05 -22.16
N GLN A 107 -9.71 -2.40 -21.85
CA GLN A 107 -9.78 -1.35 -20.84
C GLN A 107 -9.54 -1.93 -19.43
N ALA A 108 -10.19 -3.04 -19.09
CA ALA A 108 -10.00 -3.71 -17.80
C ALA A 108 -8.52 -4.06 -17.57
N LYS A 109 -7.85 -4.60 -18.61
CA LYS A 109 -6.43 -4.93 -18.54
C LYS A 109 -5.56 -3.68 -18.34
N GLN A 110 -5.85 -2.58 -19.03
CA GLN A 110 -5.13 -1.32 -18.86
C GLN A 110 -5.27 -0.78 -17.43
N GLU A 111 -6.48 -0.73 -16.88
CA GLU A 111 -6.75 -0.28 -15.51
C GLU A 111 -5.98 -1.12 -14.47
N VAL A 112 -6.03 -2.45 -14.59
CA VAL A 112 -5.34 -3.36 -13.67
C VAL A 112 -3.82 -3.24 -13.79
N THR A 113 -3.28 -3.20 -15.01
CA THR A 113 -1.84 -3.05 -15.22
C THR A 113 -1.34 -1.72 -14.67
N GLN A 114 -2.05 -0.61 -14.95
CA GLN A 114 -1.68 0.71 -14.45
C GLN A 114 -1.72 0.74 -12.92
N PHE A 115 -2.77 0.19 -12.30
CA PHE A 115 -2.87 0.07 -10.85
C PHE A 115 -1.68 -0.68 -10.23
N ILE A 116 -1.28 -1.81 -10.83
CA ILE A 116 -0.14 -2.60 -10.32
C ILE A 116 1.17 -1.81 -10.44
N LEU A 117 1.38 -1.08 -11.54
CA LEU A 117 2.57 -0.24 -11.74
C LEU A 117 2.63 0.90 -10.72
N ASP A 118 1.52 1.59 -10.53
CA ASP A 118 1.42 2.71 -9.58
C ASP A 118 1.58 2.23 -8.13
N LEU A 119 1.00 1.08 -7.78
CA LEU A 119 1.15 0.49 -6.45
C LEU A 119 2.60 0.06 -6.15
N ARG A 120 3.32 -0.45 -7.16
CA ARG A 120 4.76 -0.74 -7.02
C ARG A 120 5.60 0.51 -6.81
N GLN A 121 5.28 1.57 -7.56
CA GLN A 121 5.95 2.85 -7.41
C GLN A 121 5.72 3.39 -6.00
N HIS A 122 4.49 3.34 -5.52
CA HIS A 122 4.11 3.73 -4.17
C HIS A 122 4.93 2.97 -3.10
N PHE A 123 4.99 1.63 -3.16
CA PHE A 123 5.82 0.84 -2.24
C PHE A 123 7.30 1.26 -2.27
N SER A 124 7.83 1.57 -3.46
CA SER A 124 9.22 2.04 -3.61
C SER A 124 9.44 3.38 -2.92
N GLU A 125 8.52 4.33 -3.10
CA GLU A 125 8.60 5.65 -2.48
C GLU A 125 8.52 5.57 -0.95
N GLU A 126 7.67 4.70 -0.42
CA GLU A 126 7.61 4.43 1.00
C GLU A 126 8.93 3.88 1.53
N GLU A 127 9.50 2.89 0.86
CA GLU A 127 10.74 2.25 1.27
C GLU A 127 11.98 3.15 1.14
N GLU A 128 11.99 4.07 0.19
CA GLU A 128 13.10 4.99 -0.08
C GLU A 128 13.00 6.31 0.69
N ILE A 129 11.79 6.76 1.02
CA ILE A 129 11.55 8.10 1.56
C ILE A 129 10.87 8.02 2.93
N MET A 130 9.68 7.42 3.01
CA MET A 130 8.86 7.46 4.21
C MET A 130 9.46 6.63 5.35
N PHE A 131 9.81 5.37 5.10
CA PHE A 131 10.35 4.46 6.10
C PHE A 131 11.72 4.91 6.64
N PRO A 132 12.69 5.35 5.81
CA PRO A 132 13.95 5.87 6.33
C PRO A 132 13.77 7.09 7.22
N LEU A 133 12.84 7.99 6.89
CA LEU A 133 12.54 9.15 7.71
C LEU A 133 11.93 8.73 9.05
N ALA A 134 10.99 7.79 9.06
CA ALA A 134 10.41 7.25 10.29
C ALA A 134 11.45 6.57 11.18
N LEU A 135 12.38 5.78 10.60
CA LEU A 135 13.49 5.17 11.34
C LEU A 135 14.35 6.23 12.01
N LYS A 136 14.81 7.23 11.25
CA LYS A 136 15.59 8.36 11.76
C LYS A 136 14.86 9.07 12.90
N ALA A 137 13.59 9.41 12.68
CA ALA A 137 12.77 10.14 13.63
C ALA A 137 12.52 9.35 14.93
N SER A 138 12.31 8.03 14.83
CA SER A 138 12.13 7.14 15.98
C SER A 138 13.41 6.98 16.83
N SER A 139 14.59 7.12 16.22
CA SER A 139 15.87 6.98 16.90
C SER A 139 16.27 8.18 17.78
N VAL A 140 15.63 9.35 17.59
CA VAL A 140 15.92 10.58 18.35
C VAL A 140 15.46 10.48 19.82
N LYS A 141 14.60 9.50 20.15
CA LYS A 141 14.05 9.26 21.49
C LYS A 141 14.83 8.26 22.37
N LYS A 142 16.15 8.15 22.22
CA LYS A 142 16.98 7.43 23.19
C LYS A 142 17.50 8.35 24.28
#